data_AF-A0A7C2VXY7-F1
#
_entry.id   AF-A0A7C2VXY7-F1
#
_cell.length_a   1.000
_cell.length_b   1.000
_cell.length_c   1.000
_cell.angle_alpha   90.00
_cell.angle_beta   90.00
_cell.angle_gamma   90.00
#
_symmetry.space_group_name_H-M   'P 1'
#
loop_
_entity.id
_entity.type
_entity.pdbx_description
1 polymer ?
#
loop_
_entity_poly.entity_id
_entity_poly.type
_entity_poly.pdbx_seq_one_letter_code
_entity_poly.pdbx_strand_id
1 'polypeptide(L)'
;MGNEAEARRILAAAAARAEELLKAGPAAIPADDSVAGVGAKQLAWFYCFASPDSTKALDWANKAYTTEPNSPATASILAYALLLKDQYEWAKPLIESAGDNQIAGLVRAKIQLKEGNTTQATQTLKTTIAKDPSSLAAEEALALLKAQGIEYMPPVDPDVLRTIMGETFGDTFIPRFAKPEDAIGLQFNVRGNKFTYGGGFGATVAIVNNTAEPMIVSDNGLFKGNIRIDAAVTGDLNRKMPALIVRRVRTTPEIAPGQSMLIPVQLVTGQLRALLLDHPQASLSIEFTLYIDPVVDGEGKVTNRLVNLPPARVTISRPGIELTGQYLRNRFNSISTGQAGQKIITAQLFIGLLKEQQIMANRTPLYRFRYADWMPPLLESALLHESGLLRHPGNGEWVVKAHTLADMIGLKLNQDLTAAVAESINNVAWPVRMMTLYLLSHESGSQFNSVLDWAAQQDASQAVRDMARALQMPVPPAK
;
A
#
# COMPACT_ATOMS: atom_id res chain seq x y z
N MET A 1 4.38 -19.21 -19.02
CA MET A 1 5.22 -19.16 -20.23
C MET A 1 5.38 -17.69 -20.60
N GLY A 2 6.62 -17.19 -20.74
CA GLY A 2 6.88 -15.77 -21.01
C GLY A 2 6.63 -15.39 -22.47
N ASN A 3 6.27 -14.12 -22.71
CA ASN A 3 6.13 -13.57 -24.06
C ASN A 3 7.52 -13.30 -24.65
N GLU A 4 7.96 -14.12 -25.60
CA GLU A 4 9.28 -14.05 -26.23
C GLU A 4 9.54 -12.69 -26.91
N ALA A 5 8.51 -12.08 -27.51
CA ALA A 5 8.63 -10.77 -28.15
C ALA A 5 8.91 -9.67 -27.12
N GLU A 6 8.26 -9.74 -25.95
CA GLU A 6 8.47 -8.77 -24.87
C GLU A 6 9.85 -8.95 -24.22
N ALA A 7 10.31 -10.18 -24.05
CA ALA A 7 11.67 -10.46 -23.58
C ALA A 7 12.73 -9.87 -24.52
N ARG A 8 12.58 -10.06 -25.84
CA ARG A 8 13.47 -9.46 -26.85
C ARG A 8 13.44 -7.92 -26.80
N ARG A 9 12.26 -7.32 -26.61
CA ARG A 9 12.11 -5.85 -26.48
C ARG A 9 12.87 -5.31 -25.27
N ILE A 10 12.73 -5.97 -24.11
CA ILE A 10 13.40 -5.57 -22.86
C ILE A 10 14.93 -5.70 -23.01
N LEU A 11 15.41 -6.81 -23.58
CA LEU A 11 16.84 -7.03 -23.80
C LEU A 11 17.45 -6.01 -24.77
N ALA A 12 16.75 -5.68 -25.86
CA ALA A 12 17.19 -4.66 -26.82
C ALA A 12 17.25 -3.27 -26.19
N ALA A 13 16.26 -2.90 -25.37
CA ALA A 13 16.24 -1.62 -24.66
C ALA A 13 17.39 -1.51 -23.63
N ALA A 14 17.67 -2.60 -22.90
CA ALA A 14 18.77 -2.66 -21.95
C ALA A 14 20.14 -2.52 -22.64
N ALA A 15 20.32 -3.18 -23.79
CA ALA A 15 21.54 -3.08 -24.59
C ALA A 15 21.76 -1.65 -25.14
N ALA A 16 20.72 -1.02 -25.66
CA ALA A 16 20.79 0.36 -26.16
C ALA A 16 21.20 1.35 -25.05
N ARG A 17 20.59 1.22 -23.86
CA ARG A 17 20.94 2.05 -22.70
C ARG A 17 22.39 1.83 -22.26
N ALA A 18 22.87 0.58 -22.25
CA ALA A 18 24.25 0.27 -21.91
C ALA A 18 25.25 0.87 -22.91
N GLU A 19 24.94 0.86 -24.21
CA GLU A 19 25.78 1.51 -25.22
C GLU A 19 25.82 3.04 -25.06
N GLU A 20 24.67 3.67 -24.78
CA GLU A 20 24.58 5.10 -24.54
C GLU A 20 25.43 5.53 -23.34
N LEU A 21 25.34 4.79 -22.23
CA LEU A 21 26.14 5.05 -21.03
C LEU A 21 27.65 4.91 -21.30
N LEU A 22 28.07 3.91 -22.08
CA LEU A 22 29.48 3.72 -22.43
C LEU A 22 30.00 4.78 -23.40
N LYS A 23 29.16 5.31 -24.30
CA LYS A 23 29.53 6.43 -25.19
C LYS A 23 29.58 7.77 -24.44
N ALA A 24 28.73 7.97 -23.44
CA ALA A 24 28.64 9.21 -22.67
C ALA A 24 29.76 9.37 -21.61
N GLY A 25 30.43 8.28 -21.23
CA GLY A 25 31.56 8.28 -20.29
C GLY A 25 31.14 8.34 -18.81
N PRO A 26 32.11 8.19 -17.87
CA PRO A 26 31.83 7.98 -16.44
C PRO A 26 31.13 9.16 -15.74
N ALA A 27 31.08 10.34 -16.35
CA ALA A 27 30.42 11.53 -15.81
C ALA A 27 28.89 11.55 -16.02
N ALA A 28 28.35 10.65 -16.84
CA ALA A 28 26.92 10.59 -17.18
C ALA A 28 26.12 9.55 -16.37
N ILE A 29 26.74 8.90 -15.38
CA ILE A 29 26.09 7.88 -14.55
C ILE A 29 25.42 8.58 -13.34
N PRO A 30 24.08 8.58 -13.23
CA PRO A 30 23.40 9.12 -12.05
C PRO A 30 23.78 8.31 -10.80
N ALA A 31 24.06 9.01 -9.69
CA ALA A 31 24.60 8.44 -8.45
C ALA A 31 23.74 7.37 -7.74
N ASP A 32 22.50 7.16 -8.22
CA ASP A 32 21.52 6.21 -7.67
C ASP A 32 21.47 4.88 -8.44
N ASP A 33 22.05 4.82 -9.63
CA ASP A 33 22.12 3.61 -10.45
C ASP A 33 23.46 2.91 -10.19
N SER A 34 23.45 1.85 -9.37
CA SER A 34 24.61 0.99 -9.14
C SER A 34 24.96 0.13 -10.36
N VAL A 35 25.13 0.74 -11.55
CA VAL A 35 25.66 0.07 -12.75
C VAL A 35 27.18 0.03 -12.64
N ALA A 36 27.68 -0.61 -11.59
CA ALA A 36 29.07 -0.99 -11.51
C ALA A 36 29.31 -2.12 -12.54
N GLY A 37 29.94 -1.81 -13.67
CA GLY A 37 30.71 -2.80 -14.42
C GLY A 37 30.22 -3.25 -15.80
N VAL A 38 29.38 -2.50 -16.52
CA VAL A 38 29.13 -2.79 -17.94
C VAL A 38 30.25 -2.20 -18.79
N GLY A 39 31.19 -3.04 -19.22
CA GLY A 39 32.31 -2.67 -20.09
C GLY A 39 32.17 -3.21 -21.52
N ALA A 40 33.12 -2.84 -22.39
CA ALA A 40 33.16 -3.31 -23.78
C ALA A 40 33.16 -4.85 -23.90
N LYS A 41 33.79 -5.54 -22.95
CA LYS A 41 33.83 -7.01 -22.89
C LYS A 41 32.43 -7.63 -22.68
N GLN A 42 31.61 -7.06 -21.79
CA GLN A 42 30.25 -7.53 -21.52
C GLN A 42 29.32 -7.29 -22.71
N LEU A 43 29.44 -6.15 -23.38
CA LEU A 43 28.69 -5.88 -24.62
C LEU A 43 29.11 -6.80 -25.76
N ALA A 44 30.42 -7.06 -25.92
CA ALA A 44 30.92 -8.01 -26.91
C ALA A 44 30.37 -9.41 -26.66
N TRP A 45 30.39 -9.89 -25.42
CA TRP A 45 29.79 -11.17 -25.04
C TRP A 45 28.28 -11.21 -25.32
N PHE A 46 27.54 -10.15 -24.96
CA PHE A 46 26.11 -10.04 -25.19
C PHE A 46 25.75 -10.17 -26.68
N TYR A 47 26.45 -9.45 -27.55
CA TYR A 47 26.23 -9.51 -29.00
C TYR A 47 26.78 -10.78 -29.65
N CYS A 48 27.65 -11.54 -28.98
CA CYS A 48 28.07 -12.86 -29.43
C CYS A 48 27.03 -13.95 -29.13
N PHE A 49 26.38 -13.90 -27.96
CA PHE A 49 25.61 -15.03 -27.43
C PHE A 49 24.15 -14.74 -27.10
N ALA A 50 23.84 -13.59 -26.48
CA ALA A 50 22.48 -13.30 -26.01
C ALA A 50 21.60 -12.67 -27.09
N SER A 51 22.19 -11.81 -27.93
CA SER A 51 21.52 -11.19 -29.08
C SER A 51 22.48 -11.12 -30.26
N PRO A 52 22.69 -12.23 -30.99
CA PRO A 52 23.68 -12.34 -32.05
C PRO A 52 23.61 -11.20 -33.09
N ASP A 53 24.62 -10.34 -33.11
CA ASP A 53 24.84 -9.30 -34.12
C ASP A 53 26.32 -9.29 -34.48
N SER A 54 26.66 -9.89 -35.63
CA SER A 54 28.06 -10.09 -36.03
C SER A 54 28.84 -8.79 -36.19
N THR A 55 28.18 -7.68 -36.52
CA THR A 55 28.85 -6.38 -36.72
C THR A 55 29.14 -5.73 -35.36
N LYS A 56 28.13 -5.68 -34.48
CA LYS A 56 28.29 -5.10 -33.14
C LYS A 56 29.20 -5.95 -32.25
N ALA A 57 29.10 -7.27 -32.33
CA ALA A 57 29.96 -8.20 -31.62
C ALA A 57 31.43 -7.92 -31.95
N LEU A 58 31.78 -7.77 -33.23
CA LEU A 58 33.14 -7.52 -33.67
C LEU A 58 33.66 -6.14 -33.25
N ASP A 59 32.84 -5.09 -33.38
CA ASP A 59 33.21 -3.73 -32.95
C ASP A 59 33.51 -3.68 -31.44
N TRP A 60 32.60 -4.21 -30.62
CA TRP A 60 32.79 -4.23 -29.16
C TRP A 60 33.92 -5.18 -28.73
N ALA A 61 34.08 -6.33 -29.40
CA ALA A 61 35.18 -7.25 -29.10
C ALA A 61 36.55 -6.64 -29.41
N ASN A 62 36.68 -5.90 -30.52
CA ASN A 62 37.91 -5.18 -30.85
C ASN A 62 38.24 -4.11 -29.80
N LYS A 63 37.23 -3.36 -29.34
CA LYS A 63 37.40 -2.36 -28.27
C LYS A 63 37.83 -3.01 -26.96
N ALA A 64 37.22 -4.14 -26.60
CA ALA A 64 37.58 -4.91 -25.41
C ALA A 64 39.01 -5.46 -25.50
N TYR A 65 39.39 -6.04 -26.64
CA TYR A 65 40.72 -6.58 -26.86
C TYR A 65 41.80 -5.49 -26.92
N THR A 66 41.52 -4.32 -27.51
CA THR A 66 42.44 -3.17 -27.49
C THR A 66 42.72 -2.69 -26.07
N THR A 67 41.72 -2.75 -25.18
CA THR A 67 41.84 -2.33 -23.79
C THR A 67 42.58 -3.37 -22.94
N GLU A 68 42.31 -4.66 -23.18
CA GLU A 68 42.97 -5.77 -22.48
C GLU A 68 43.53 -6.81 -23.48
N PRO A 69 44.65 -6.55 -24.17
CA PRO A 69 45.15 -7.44 -25.23
C PRO A 69 45.65 -8.79 -24.70
N ASN A 70 46.11 -8.82 -23.45
CA ASN A 70 46.65 -10.02 -22.81
C ASN A 70 45.58 -10.81 -22.03
N SER A 71 44.30 -10.41 -22.12
CA SER A 71 43.21 -11.07 -21.40
C SER A 71 42.69 -12.26 -22.20
N PRO A 72 42.78 -13.50 -21.65
CA PRO A 72 42.30 -14.69 -22.35
C PRO A 72 40.81 -14.62 -22.73
N ALA A 73 40.02 -13.92 -21.92
CA ALA A 73 38.59 -13.74 -22.13
C ALA A 73 38.28 -12.80 -23.32
N THR A 74 38.98 -11.66 -23.45
CA THR A 74 38.77 -10.74 -24.57
C THR A 74 39.27 -11.33 -25.88
N ALA A 75 40.39 -12.07 -25.86
CA ALA A 75 40.90 -12.82 -27.00
C ALA A 75 39.88 -13.87 -27.50
N SER A 76 39.25 -14.61 -26.58
CA SER A 76 38.24 -15.62 -26.93
C SER A 76 36.97 -15.00 -27.51
N ILE A 77 36.50 -13.91 -26.91
CA ILE A 77 35.31 -13.20 -27.39
C ILE A 77 35.56 -12.61 -28.78
N LEU A 78 36.75 -12.03 -29.02
CA LEU A 78 37.15 -11.54 -30.34
C LEU A 78 37.25 -12.68 -31.36
N ALA A 79 37.89 -13.78 -31.00
CA ALA A 79 37.97 -14.95 -31.86
C ALA A 79 36.58 -15.48 -32.26
N TYR A 80 35.63 -15.51 -31.31
CA TYR A 80 34.25 -15.90 -31.57
C TYR A 80 33.52 -14.89 -32.47
N ALA A 81 33.68 -13.59 -32.23
CA ALA A 81 33.09 -12.54 -33.06
C ALA A 81 33.59 -12.60 -34.52
N LEU A 82 34.87 -12.94 -34.73
CA LEU A 82 35.44 -13.18 -36.06
C LEU A 82 34.81 -14.40 -36.75
N LEU A 83 34.52 -15.48 -36.00
CA LEU A 83 33.80 -16.63 -36.55
C LEU A 83 32.38 -16.29 -37.00
N LEU A 84 31.68 -15.38 -36.32
CA LEU A 84 30.36 -14.91 -36.76
C LEU A 84 30.38 -14.18 -38.12
N LYS A 85 31.58 -13.78 -38.59
CA LYS A 85 31.83 -13.17 -39.90
C LYS A 85 32.54 -14.11 -40.87
N ASP A 86 32.63 -15.41 -40.55
CA ASP A 86 33.37 -16.42 -41.31
C ASP A 86 34.88 -16.13 -41.46
N GLN A 87 35.48 -15.37 -40.54
CA GLN A 87 36.90 -15.00 -40.56
C GLN A 87 37.76 -15.98 -39.75
N TYR A 88 37.70 -17.27 -40.11
CA TYR A 88 38.36 -18.37 -39.37
C TYR A 88 39.88 -18.20 -39.26
N GLU A 89 40.54 -17.73 -40.32
CA GLU A 89 42.00 -17.56 -40.34
C GLU A 89 42.51 -16.49 -39.35
N TRP A 90 41.68 -15.50 -39.04
CA TRP A 90 42.01 -14.46 -38.06
C TRP A 90 41.70 -14.89 -36.62
N ALA A 91 40.78 -15.85 -36.44
CA ALA A 91 40.40 -16.38 -35.14
C ALA A 91 41.43 -17.38 -34.58
N LYS A 92 42.12 -18.15 -35.44
CA LYS A 92 43.12 -19.16 -35.07
C LYS A 92 44.23 -18.65 -34.13
N PRO A 93 44.99 -17.58 -34.46
CA PRO A 93 46.07 -17.12 -33.58
C PRO A 93 45.56 -16.58 -32.24
N LEU A 94 44.32 -16.08 -32.19
CA LEU A 94 43.72 -15.55 -30.96
C LEU A 94 43.33 -16.64 -29.96
N ILE A 95 42.98 -17.85 -30.43
CA ILE A 95 42.66 -18.95 -29.52
C ILE A 95 43.89 -19.67 -28.97
N GLU A 96 45.05 -19.52 -29.61
CA GLU A 96 46.33 -20.02 -29.09
C GLU A 96 46.78 -19.20 -27.88
N SER A 97 46.56 -17.89 -27.89
CA SER A 97 46.85 -16.99 -26.76
C SER A 97 45.77 -16.98 -25.67
N ALA A 98 44.55 -17.42 -25.98
CA ALA A 98 43.39 -17.34 -25.08
C ALA A 98 43.26 -18.46 -24.03
N GLY A 99 44.21 -19.39 -23.97
CA GLY A 99 44.19 -20.48 -22.99
C GLY A 99 42.96 -21.39 -23.07
N ASP A 100 42.64 -22.08 -21.97
CA ASP A 100 41.61 -23.12 -21.94
C ASP A 100 40.30 -22.67 -21.27
N ASN A 101 39.60 -21.71 -21.87
CA ASN A 101 38.26 -21.27 -21.43
C ASN A 101 37.13 -21.79 -22.35
N GLN A 102 35.88 -21.63 -21.90
CA GLN A 102 34.72 -22.19 -22.61
C GLN A 102 34.49 -21.59 -24.00
N ILE A 103 34.64 -20.27 -24.15
CA ILE A 103 34.46 -19.60 -25.45
C ILE A 103 35.57 -20.01 -26.42
N ALA A 104 36.82 -20.08 -25.96
CA ALA A 104 37.94 -20.60 -26.75
C ALA A 104 37.71 -22.06 -27.19
N GLY A 105 37.16 -22.91 -26.32
CA GLY A 105 36.76 -24.27 -26.64
C GLY A 105 35.71 -24.33 -27.75
N LEU A 106 34.69 -23.48 -27.67
CA LEU A 106 33.65 -23.35 -28.71
C LEU A 106 34.22 -22.88 -30.05
N VAL A 107 35.10 -21.88 -30.04
CA VAL A 107 35.79 -21.39 -31.26
C VAL A 107 36.65 -22.50 -31.88
N ARG A 108 37.43 -23.21 -31.05
CA ARG A 108 38.27 -24.32 -31.49
C ARG A 108 37.44 -25.44 -32.12
N ALA A 109 36.30 -25.79 -31.52
CA ALA A 109 35.38 -26.76 -32.08
C ALA A 109 34.82 -26.32 -33.44
N LYS A 110 34.39 -25.05 -33.60
CA LYS A 110 33.90 -24.52 -34.88
C LYS A 110 34.97 -24.56 -35.97
N ILE A 111 36.23 -24.26 -35.63
CA ILE A 111 37.38 -24.37 -36.57
C ILE A 111 37.61 -25.84 -36.97
N GLN A 112 37.65 -26.76 -35.99
CA GLN A 112 37.83 -28.19 -36.25
C GLN A 112 36.73 -28.77 -37.15
N LEU A 113 35.48 -28.32 -36.99
CA LEU A 113 34.37 -28.68 -37.88
C LEU A 113 34.58 -28.17 -39.30
N LYS A 114 35.08 -26.94 -39.46
CA LYS A 114 35.40 -26.37 -40.77
C LYS A 114 36.53 -27.14 -41.48
N GLU A 115 37.47 -27.66 -40.71
CA GLU A 115 38.62 -28.46 -41.17
C GLU A 115 38.28 -29.95 -41.38
N GLY A 116 37.03 -30.38 -41.12
CA GLY A 116 36.57 -31.75 -41.31
C GLY A 116 36.97 -32.72 -40.18
N ASN A 117 37.51 -32.23 -39.07
CA ASN A 117 37.93 -33.05 -37.93
C ASN A 117 36.80 -33.24 -36.91
N THR A 118 35.74 -33.93 -37.34
CA THR A 118 34.48 -34.09 -36.59
C THR A 118 34.65 -34.80 -35.24
N THR A 119 35.57 -35.77 -35.16
CA THR A 119 35.84 -36.52 -33.91
C THR A 119 36.44 -35.62 -32.84
N GLN A 120 37.45 -34.83 -33.19
CA GLN A 120 38.09 -33.89 -32.26
C GLN A 120 37.15 -32.73 -31.90
N ALA A 121 36.36 -32.26 -32.85
CA ALA A 121 35.32 -31.25 -32.60
C ALA A 121 34.28 -31.74 -31.59
N THR A 122 33.79 -32.97 -31.75
CA THR A 122 32.82 -33.57 -30.82
C THR A 122 33.36 -33.62 -29.41
N GLN A 123 34.60 -34.10 -29.24
CA GLN A 123 35.23 -34.16 -27.92
C GLN A 123 35.39 -32.76 -27.32
N THR A 124 35.83 -31.80 -28.12
CA THR A 124 35.99 -30.40 -27.70
C THR A 124 34.65 -29.78 -27.28
N LEU A 125 33.57 -30.02 -28.02
CA LEU A 125 32.22 -29.57 -27.67
C LEU A 125 31.73 -30.18 -26.36
N LYS A 126 31.90 -31.49 -26.16
CA LYS A 126 31.54 -32.16 -24.89
C LYS A 126 32.30 -31.56 -23.70
N THR A 127 33.62 -31.35 -23.83
CA THR A 127 34.40 -30.70 -22.76
C THR A 127 34.02 -29.25 -22.53
N THR A 128 33.60 -28.54 -23.58
CA THR A 128 33.16 -27.14 -23.50
C THR A 128 31.84 -27.04 -22.74
N ILE A 129 30.88 -27.93 -23.00
CA ILE A 129 29.61 -27.98 -22.28
C ILE A 129 29.86 -28.31 -20.80
N ALA A 130 30.74 -29.27 -20.51
CA ALA A 130 31.03 -29.70 -19.15
C ALA A 130 31.67 -28.62 -18.25
N LYS A 131 32.32 -27.59 -18.82
CA LYS A 131 32.95 -26.50 -18.03
C LYS A 131 31.94 -25.59 -17.33
N ASP A 132 30.86 -25.24 -18.02
CA ASP A 132 29.75 -24.46 -17.48
C ASP A 132 28.48 -24.77 -18.29
N PRO A 133 27.72 -25.81 -17.90
CA PRO A 133 26.55 -26.26 -18.64
C PRO A 133 25.41 -25.24 -18.73
N SER A 134 25.43 -24.21 -17.87
CA SER A 134 24.37 -23.20 -17.78
C SER A 134 24.60 -21.96 -18.64
N SER A 135 25.74 -21.90 -19.33
CA SER A 135 26.11 -20.74 -20.14
C SER A 135 25.50 -20.78 -21.54
N LEU A 136 25.31 -19.60 -22.15
CA LEU A 136 24.89 -19.49 -23.56
C LEU A 136 25.91 -20.10 -24.53
N ALA A 137 27.19 -20.18 -24.15
CA ALA A 137 28.20 -20.86 -24.95
C ALA A 137 28.03 -22.39 -24.91
N ALA A 138 27.54 -22.95 -23.81
CA ALA A 138 27.16 -24.36 -23.73
C ALA A 138 25.90 -24.66 -24.54
N GLU A 139 24.90 -23.77 -24.54
CA GLU A 139 23.72 -23.90 -25.40
C GLU A 139 24.09 -23.92 -26.89
N GLU A 140 24.99 -23.03 -27.32
CA GLU A 140 25.51 -23.03 -28.69
C GLU A 140 26.31 -24.32 -29.00
N ALA A 141 27.13 -24.79 -28.06
CA ALA A 141 27.86 -26.05 -28.22
C ALA A 141 26.92 -27.27 -28.34
N LEU A 142 25.82 -27.28 -27.57
CA LEU A 142 24.76 -28.29 -27.65
C LEU A 142 24.06 -28.23 -29.01
N ALA A 143 23.75 -27.03 -29.52
CA ALA A 143 23.16 -26.85 -30.84
C ALA A 143 24.08 -27.40 -31.95
N LEU A 144 25.39 -27.20 -31.84
CA LEU A 144 26.38 -27.75 -32.79
C LEU A 144 26.49 -29.28 -32.74
N LEU A 145 26.42 -29.88 -31.55
CA LEU A 145 26.38 -31.35 -31.41
C LEU A 145 25.09 -31.93 -32.02
N LYS A 146 23.95 -31.28 -31.74
CA LYS A 146 22.65 -31.67 -32.30
C LYS A 146 22.62 -31.56 -33.82
N ALA A 147 23.23 -30.52 -34.39
CA ALA A 147 23.36 -30.36 -35.84
C ALA A 147 24.21 -31.47 -36.50
N GLN A 148 25.10 -32.11 -35.74
CA GLN A 148 25.88 -33.28 -36.18
C GLN A 148 25.18 -34.61 -35.91
N GLY A 149 23.96 -34.61 -35.37
CA GLY A 149 23.22 -35.81 -34.99
C GLY A 149 23.76 -36.50 -33.73
N ILE A 150 24.54 -35.80 -32.91
CA ILE A 150 25.14 -36.34 -31.68
C ILE A 150 24.35 -35.82 -30.48
N GLU A 151 23.75 -36.75 -29.73
CA GLU A 151 23.09 -36.42 -28.47
C GLU A 151 24.14 -36.25 -27.35
N TYR A 152 24.02 -35.14 -26.60
CA TYR A 152 24.90 -34.89 -25.45
C TYR A 152 24.32 -35.56 -24.21
N MET A 153 25.08 -36.50 -23.64
CA MET A 153 24.80 -37.05 -22.32
C MET A 153 25.70 -36.36 -21.29
N PRO A 154 25.15 -35.70 -20.26
CA PRO A 154 25.95 -35.11 -19.20
C PRO A 154 26.75 -36.20 -18.46
N PRO A 155 27.95 -35.88 -17.96
CA PRO A 155 28.82 -36.85 -17.28
C PRO A 155 28.24 -37.35 -15.94
N VAL A 156 27.26 -36.64 -15.38
CA VAL A 156 26.52 -37.05 -14.18
C VAL A 156 25.04 -37.01 -14.49
N ASP A 157 24.34 -38.07 -14.12
CA ASP A 157 22.89 -38.17 -14.23
C ASP A 157 22.22 -37.20 -13.23
N PRO A 158 21.41 -36.23 -13.71
CA PRO A 158 20.71 -35.29 -12.84
C PRO A 158 19.80 -35.94 -11.81
N ASP A 159 19.21 -37.10 -12.12
CA ASP A 159 18.32 -37.82 -11.21
C ASP A 159 19.11 -38.50 -10.08
N VAL A 160 20.31 -39.00 -10.39
CA VAL A 160 21.25 -39.51 -9.37
C VAL A 160 21.71 -38.38 -8.46
N LEU A 161 22.05 -37.22 -9.03
CA LEU A 161 22.46 -36.04 -8.27
C LEU A 161 21.33 -35.54 -7.36
N ARG A 162 20.10 -35.48 -7.86
CA ARG A 162 18.90 -35.15 -7.07
C ARG A 162 18.67 -36.14 -5.93
N THR A 163 18.84 -37.44 -6.19
CA THR A 163 18.69 -38.49 -5.17
C THR A 163 19.72 -38.30 -4.05
N ILE A 164 21.00 -38.14 -4.39
CA ILE A 164 22.08 -37.92 -3.41
C ILE A 164 21.85 -36.63 -2.61
N MET A 165 21.42 -35.55 -3.25
CA MET A 165 21.13 -34.29 -2.56
C MET A 165 19.90 -34.40 -1.65
N GLY A 166 18.86 -35.11 -2.07
CA GLY A 166 17.69 -35.41 -1.24
C GLY A 166 18.03 -36.29 -0.04
N GLU A 167 18.89 -37.29 -0.20
CA GLU A 167 19.38 -38.13 0.89
C GLU A 167 20.28 -37.36 1.87
N THR A 168 21.11 -36.45 1.37
CA THR A 168 22.09 -35.71 2.19
C THR A 168 21.49 -34.51 2.92
N PHE A 169 20.58 -33.79 2.27
CA PHE A 169 20.05 -32.51 2.77
C PHE A 169 18.53 -32.49 2.99
N GLY A 170 17.84 -33.62 2.74
CA GLY A 170 16.38 -33.73 2.78
C GLY A 170 15.68 -33.06 1.60
N ASP A 171 14.34 -33.15 1.58
CA ASP A 171 13.47 -32.53 0.57
C ASP A 171 13.52 -30.99 0.53
N THR A 172 14.25 -30.37 1.45
CA THR A 172 14.39 -28.92 1.64
C THR A 172 15.47 -28.27 0.78
N PHE A 173 16.32 -29.03 0.09
CA PHE A 173 17.44 -28.45 -0.67
C PHE A 173 16.99 -27.58 -1.87
N ILE A 174 15.83 -27.87 -2.45
CA ILE A 174 15.21 -27.01 -3.45
C ILE A 174 14.15 -26.16 -2.74
N PRO A 175 14.37 -24.85 -2.53
CA PRO A 175 13.34 -24.00 -1.94
C PRO A 175 12.08 -24.09 -2.80
N ARG A 176 11.00 -24.56 -2.20
CA ARG A 176 9.67 -24.48 -2.82
C ARG A 176 9.32 -23.00 -2.88
N PHE A 177 9.43 -22.41 -4.05
CA PHE A 177 8.94 -21.05 -4.28
C PHE A 177 7.44 -21.02 -3.97
N ALA A 178 7.10 -20.53 -2.78
CA ALA A 178 5.73 -20.24 -2.42
C ALA A 178 5.23 -19.10 -3.32
N LYS A 179 3.99 -19.20 -3.79
CA LYS A 179 3.42 -18.10 -4.54
C LYS A 179 3.31 -16.87 -3.61
N PRO A 180 3.51 -15.65 -4.11
CA PRO A 180 3.42 -14.43 -3.29
C PRO A 180 2.12 -14.31 -2.48
N GLU A 181 1.01 -14.82 -2.99
CA GLU A 181 -0.29 -14.87 -2.32
C GLU A 181 -0.36 -15.88 -1.17
N ASP A 182 0.40 -16.97 -1.24
CA ASP A 182 0.45 -17.99 -0.17
C ASP A 182 1.33 -17.52 0.99
N ALA A 183 2.26 -16.60 0.72
CA ALA A 183 3.19 -16.04 1.69
C ALA A 183 2.52 -15.10 2.72
N ILE A 184 1.40 -14.46 2.36
CA ILE A 184 0.73 -13.47 3.21
C ILE A 184 -0.72 -13.87 3.47
N GLY A 185 -1.07 -14.03 4.75
CA GLY A 185 -2.44 -14.08 5.19
C GLY A 185 -2.98 -12.70 5.55
N LEU A 186 -4.20 -12.38 5.13
CA LEU A 186 -4.89 -11.14 5.49
C LEU A 186 -6.16 -11.47 6.27
N GLN A 187 -6.29 -10.92 7.48
CA GLN A 187 -7.52 -11.03 8.27
C GLN A 187 -8.01 -9.64 8.68
N PHE A 188 -9.32 -9.45 8.64
CA PHE A 188 -9.96 -8.20 9.03
C PHE A 188 -11.12 -8.49 9.98
N ASN A 189 -10.87 -8.27 11.27
CA ASN A 189 -11.75 -8.72 12.33
C ASN A 189 -12.38 -7.53 13.05
N VAL A 190 -13.70 -7.58 13.25
CA VAL A 190 -14.45 -6.64 14.08
C VAL A 190 -15.06 -7.41 15.24
N ARG A 191 -15.00 -6.86 16.45
CA ARG A 191 -15.60 -7.50 17.62
C ARG A 191 -17.10 -7.23 17.65
N GLY A 192 -17.88 -8.21 17.19
CA GLY A 192 -19.33 -8.13 17.10
C GLY A 192 -19.80 -7.65 15.71
N ASN A 193 -21.09 -7.86 15.44
CA ASN A 193 -21.71 -7.59 14.15
C ASN A 193 -22.93 -6.63 14.24
N LYS A 194 -23.28 -6.19 15.44
CA LYS A 194 -24.41 -5.30 15.70
C LYS A 194 -24.03 -4.26 16.74
N PHE A 195 -24.17 -2.99 16.39
CA PHE A 195 -23.77 -1.86 17.24
C PHE A 195 -24.93 -0.90 17.45
N THR A 196 -25.09 -0.39 18.66
CA THR A 196 -26.12 0.61 18.97
C THR A 196 -25.70 2.00 18.52
N TYR A 197 -26.66 2.91 18.38
CA TYR A 197 -26.38 4.32 18.16
C TYR A 197 -25.43 4.89 19.24
N GLY A 198 -24.51 5.76 18.83
CA GLY A 198 -23.45 6.31 19.69
C GLY A 198 -22.35 5.31 20.09
N GLY A 199 -22.54 4.02 19.81
CA GLY A 199 -21.55 2.99 20.05
C GLY A 199 -20.38 3.08 19.07
N GLY A 200 -19.16 3.22 19.61
CA GLY A 200 -17.95 3.08 18.81
C GLY A 200 -17.66 1.62 18.49
N PHE A 201 -17.04 1.37 17.34
CA PHE A 201 -16.48 0.08 17.01
C PHE A 201 -15.16 0.24 16.26
N GLY A 202 -14.23 -0.67 16.57
CA GLY A 202 -12.93 -0.77 15.96
C GLY A 202 -12.74 -2.12 15.32
N ALA A 203 -11.74 -2.20 14.45
CA ALA A 203 -11.30 -3.43 13.82
C ALA A 203 -9.84 -3.71 14.17
N THR A 204 -9.46 -4.98 14.04
CA THR A 204 -8.07 -5.40 14.03
C THR A 204 -7.76 -5.96 12.65
N VAL A 205 -6.78 -5.37 11.98
CA VAL A 205 -6.17 -5.94 10.78
C VAL A 205 -5.02 -6.83 11.23
N ALA A 206 -5.01 -8.08 10.79
CA ALA A 206 -3.88 -8.98 11.00
C ALA A 206 -3.25 -9.34 9.65
N ILE A 207 -1.93 -9.13 9.57
CA ILE A 207 -1.10 -9.52 8.43
C ILE A 207 -0.22 -10.66 8.90
N VAL A 208 -0.47 -11.85 8.38
CA VAL A 208 0.15 -13.11 8.80
C VAL A 208 1.26 -13.48 7.85
N ASN A 209 2.44 -13.78 8.37
CA ASN A 209 3.52 -14.37 7.59
C ASN A 209 3.35 -15.89 7.57
N ASN A 210 2.96 -16.45 6.42
CA ASN A 210 2.79 -17.89 6.24
C ASN A 210 4.05 -18.58 5.72
N THR A 211 5.14 -17.84 5.49
CA THR A 211 6.40 -18.40 4.99
C THR A 211 7.28 -18.92 6.12
N ALA A 212 8.29 -19.71 5.75
CA ALA A 212 9.32 -20.19 6.67
C ALA A 212 10.40 -19.13 6.99
N GLU A 213 10.40 -18.00 6.29
CA GLU A 213 11.39 -16.92 6.45
C GLU A 213 10.72 -15.67 7.03
N PRO A 214 11.47 -14.79 7.72
CA PRO A 214 10.89 -13.54 8.20
C PRO A 214 10.47 -12.61 7.06
N MET A 215 9.28 -12.02 7.18
CA MET A 215 8.76 -11.08 6.21
C MET A 215 9.09 -9.65 6.62
N ILE A 216 9.81 -8.94 5.76
CA ILE A 216 10.22 -7.55 6.00
C ILE A 216 9.17 -6.57 5.45
N VAL A 217 8.74 -5.64 6.30
CA VAL A 217 7.83 -4.53 5.93
C VAL A 217 8.66 -3.33 5.47
N SER A 218 8.80 -3.15 4.15
CA SER A 218 9.60 -2.07 3.57
C SER A 218 9.10 -1.64 2.20
N ASP A 219 9.57 -0.50 1.68
CA ASP A 219 9.18 0.00 0.34
C ASP A 219 9.45 -0.99 -0.81
N ASN A 220 10.43 -1.88 -0.60
CA ASN A 220 10.86 -2.91 -1.54
C ASN A 220 10.40 -4.33 -1.13
N GLY A 221 9.73 -4.46 0.02
CA GLY A 221 9.28 -5.74 0.56
C GLY A 221 8.03 -6.29 -0.14
N LEU A 222 7.68 -7.53 0.21
CA LEU A 222 6.42 -8.15 -0.25
C LEU A 222 5.20 -7.40 0.28
N PHE A 223 5.32 -6.79 1.47
CA PHE A 223 4.34 -5.88 2.03
C PHE A 223 5.01 -4.54 2.39
N LYS A 224 4.49 -3.42 1.86
CA LYS A 224 5.07 -2.07 2.03
C LYS A 224 4.56 -1.31 3.24
N GLY A 225 3.56 -1.85 3.91
CA GLY A 225 2.93 -1.24 5.08
C GLY A 225 1.70 -0.39 4.76
N ASN A 226 1.27 -0.26 3.51
CA ASN A 226 0.14 0.62 3.20
C ASN A 226 -1.18 -0.12 3.38
N ILE A 227 -2.11 0.47 4.10
CA ILE A 227 -3.47 -0.03 4.27
C ILE A 227 -4.49 1.02 3.83
N ARG A 228 -5.54 0.56 3.17
CA ARG A 228 -6.71 1.38 2.84
C ARG A 228 -7.98 0.63 3.21
N ILE A 229 -8.92 1.32 3.85
CA ILE A 229 -10.24 0.76 4.16
C ILE A 229 -11.29 1.67 3.52
N ASP A 230 -12.13 1.05 2.72
CA ASP A 230 -13.32 1.66 2.12
C ASP A 230 -14.55 1.22 2.91
N ALA A 231 -15.56 2.08 2.97
CA ALA A 231 -16.85 1.74 3.57
C ALA A 231 -18.00 1.93 2.58
N ALA A 232 -18.93 0.98 2.55
CA ALA A 232 -20.18 1.06 1.82
C ALA A 232 -21.34 0.90 2.81
N VAL A 233 -22.15 1.94 2.93
CA VAL A 233 -23.35 1.95 3.77
C VAL A 233 -24.57 1.68 2.89
N THR A 234 -25.41 0.73 3.33
CA THR A 234 -26.67 0.34 2.71
C THR A 234 -27.78 0.21 3.78
N GLY A 235 -29.02 -0.04 3.36
CA GLY A 235 -30.21 -0.09 4.22
C GLY A 235 -31.08 1.14 4.00
N ASP A 236 -31.42 1.85 5.07
CA ASP A 236 -32.21 3.10 5.02
C ASP A 236 -31.46 4.25 4.33
N LEU A 237 -30.14 4.17 4.24
CA LEU A 237 -29.29 5.11 3.52
C LEU A 237 -28.32 4.34 2.62
N ASN A 238 -27.97 4.93 1.48
CA ASN A 238 -26.96 4.38 0.57
C ASN A 238 -25.83 5.39 0.36
N ARG A 239 -24.62 5.05 0.79
CA ARG A 239 -23.45 5.92 0.64
C ARG A 239 -22.16 5.12 0.54
N LYS A 240 -21.35 5.43 -0.48
CA LYS A 240 -19.98 4.92 -0.61
C LYS A 240 -19.00 5.94 -0.04
N MET A 241 -18.01 5.45 0.69
CA MET A 241 -16.95 6.23 1.32
C MET A 241 -15.61 5.58 0.96
N PRO A 242 -15.09 5.86 -0.26
CA PRO A 242 -13.77 5.39 -0.64
C PRO A 242 -12.72 6.06 0.26
N ALA A 243 -11.65 5.33 0.56
CA ALA A 243 -10.52 5.80 1.35
C ALA A 243 -10.95 6.38 2.72
N LEU A 244 -11.93 5.76 3.39
CA LEU A 244 -12.35 6.15 4.75
C LEU A 244 -11.14 6.18 5.69
N ILE A 245 -10.22 5.24 5.53
CA ILE A 245 -8.96 5.19 6.25
C ILE A 245 -7.85 4.89 5.25
N VAL A 246 -6.81 5.71 5.25
CA VAL A 246 -5.56 5.47 4.52
C VAL A 246 -4.41 5.69 5.49
N ARG A 247 -3.58 4.68 5.68
CA ARG A 247 -2.47 4.75 6.62
C ARG A 247 -1.30 3.90 6.15
N ARG A 248 -0.10 4.36 6.46
CA ARG A 248 1.10 3.55 6.42
C ARG A 248 1.44 3.02 7.80
N VAL A 249 1.67 1.72 7.92
CA VAL A 249 1.99 1.01 9.15
C VAL A 249 3.45 0.61 9.11
N ARG A 250 4.20 1.02 10.15
CA ARG A 250 5.63 0.70 10.34
C ARG A 250 5.89 0.35 11.81
N THR A 251 5.01 -0.43 12.43
CA THR A 251 5.12 -0.77 13.86
C THR A 251 6.21 -1.81 14.12
N THR A 252 6.53 -2.65 13.13
CA THR A 252 7.59 -3.66 13.22
C THR A 252 8.21 -3.84 11.83
N PRO A 253 9.55 -3.79 11.69
CA PRO A 253 10.19 -3.96 10.38
C PRO A 253 10.12 -5.42 9.90
N GLU A 254 9.87 -6.37 10.79
CA GLU A 254 9.91 -7.80 10.51
C GLU A 254 8.70 -8.51 11.14
N ILE A 255 8.12 -9.45 10.40
CA ILE A 255 7.07 -10.37 10.86
C ILE A 255 7.66 -11.77 10.79
N ALA A 256 7.96 -12.36 11.95
CA ALA A 256 8.56 -13.69 12.04
C ALA A 256 7.67 -14.79 11.40
N PRO A 257 8.25 -15.93 11.00
CA PRO A 257 7.50 -17.07 10.45
C PRO A 257 6.32 -17.49 11.33
N GLY A 258 5.14 -17.64 10.74
CA GLY A 258 3.90 -18.01 11.44
C GLY A 258 3.31 -16.94 12.37
N GLN A 259 3.96 -15.77 12.49
CA GLN A 259 3.49 -14.68 13.35
C GLN A 259 2.63 -13.68 12.56
N SER A 260 1.92 -12.82 13.31
CA SER A 260 1.04 -11.81 12.74
C SER A 260 1.40 -10.42 13.25
N MET A 261 1.41 -9.43 12.34
CA MET A 261 1.38 -8.03 12.72
C MET A 261 -0.07 -7.59 12.92
N LEU A 262 -0.39 -7.12 14.13
CA LEU A 262 -1.73 -6.64 14.49
C LEU A 262 -1.79 -5.12 14.43
N ILE A 263 -2.80 -4.60 13.71
CA ILE A 263 -2.99 -3.18 13.48
C ILE A 263 -4.40 -2.82 13.96
N PRO A 264 -4.54 -2.15 15.12
CA PRO A 264 -5.83 -1.66 15.58
C PRO A 264 -6.26 -0.45 14.73
N VAL A 265 -7.54 -0.44 14.34
CA VAL A 265 -8.12 0.59 13.47
C VAL A 265 -9.47 1.05 14.03
N GLN A 266 -9.65 2.37 14.19
CA GLN A 266 -10.93 2.96 14.57
C GLN A 266 -11.79 3.22 13.32
N LEU A 267 -12.89 2.46 13.16
CA LEU A 267 -13.72 2.54 11.96
C LEU A 267 -14.71 3.71 11.98
N VAL A 268 -15.19 4.11 13.17
CA VAL A 268 -16.12 5.24 13.32
C VAL A 268 -15.34 6.57 13.29
N THR A 269 -15.06 7.06 12.09
CA THR A 269 -14.29 8.30 11.85
C THR A 269 -14.87 9.14 10.70
N GLY A 270 -14.48 10.42 10.64
CA GLY A 270 -14.77 11.34 9.54
C GLY A 270 -16.24 11.33 9.08
N GLN A 271 -16.44 11.14 7.78
CA GLN A 271 -17.77 11.14 7.16
C GLN A 271 -18.67 10.01 7.64
N LEU A 272 -18.11 8.85 7.99
CA LEU A 272 -18.90 7.74 8.52
C LEU A 272 -19.44 8.09 9.91
N ARG A 273 -18.61 8.67 10.77
CA ARG A 273 -19.04 9.11 12.10
C ARG A 273 -20.19 10.12 11.99
N ALA A 274 -20.07 11.13 11.12
CA ALA A 274 -21.13 12.11 10.90
C ALA A 274 -22.43 11.43 10.46
N LEU A 275 -22.38 10.58 9.41
CA LEU A 275 -23.55 9.84 8.93
C LEU A 275 -24.23 9.01 10.04
N LEU A 276 -23.45 8.35 10.89
CA LEU A 276 -23.98 7.51 11.97
C LEU A 276 -24.63 8.32 13.09
N LEU A 277 -24.10 9.51 13.40
CA LEU A 277 -24.61 10.37 14.45
C LEU A 277 -25.80 11.24 14.01
N ASP A 278 -25.81 11.67 12.75
CA ASP A 278 -26.84 12.57 12.20
C ASP A 278 -28.15 11.85 11.81
N HIS A 279 -28.14 10.51 11.81
CA HIS A 279 -29.30 9.67 11.45
C HIS A 279 -29.60 8.59 12.50
N PRO A 280 -29.93 8.93 13.75
CA PRO A 280 -30.22 7.97 14.83
C PRO A 280 -31.32 6.96 14.52
N GLN A 281 -32.33 7.30 13.72
CA GLN A 281 -33.45 6.42 13.40
C GLN A 281 -33.19 5.50 12.20
N ALA A 282 -32.15 5.74 11.42
CA ALA A 282 -31.79 4.91 10.28
C ALA A 282 -31.20 3.55 10.69
N SER A 283 -31.71 2.48 10.10
CA SER A 283 -31.15 1.14 10.16
C SER A 283 -30.18 0.91 9.01
N LEU A 284 -28.92 0.66 9.34
CA LEU A 284 -27.81 0.65 8.39
C LEU A 284 -27.06 -0.68 8.42
N SER A 285 -26.65 -1.15 7.24
CA SER A 285 -25.65 -2.20 7.05
C SER A 285 -24.40 -1.56 6.47
N ILE A 286 -23.24 -1.84 7.06
CA ILE A 286 -21.97 -1.20 6.69
C ILE A 286 -20.99 -2.30 6.33
N GLU A 287 -20.63 -2.37 5.05
CA GLU A 287 -19.54 -3.21 4.57
C GLU A 287 -18.24 -2.41 4.56
N PHE A 288 -17.20 -2.94 5.21
CA PHE A 288 -15.86 -2.43 5.11
C PHE A 288 -15.02 -3.35 4.24
N THR A 289 -14.29 -2.78 3.29
CA THR A 289 -13.33 -3.51 2.45
C THR A 289 -11.92 -3.03 2.76
N LEU A 290 -11.07 -3.95 3.19
CA LEU A 290 -9.66 -3.72 3.50
C LEU A 290 -8.79 -4.10 2.31
N TYR A 291 -7.93 -3.17 1.91
CA TYR A 291 -6.89 -3.33 0.93
C TYR A 291 -5.51 -3.19 1.58
N ILE A 292 -4.57 -4.02 1.16
CA ILE A 292 -3.15 -3.88 1.51
C ILE A 292 -2.35 -3.53 0.26
N ASP A 293 -1.41 -2.59 0.43
CA ASP A 293 -0.66 -1.97 -0.65
C ASP A 293 -1.56 -1.68 -1.87
N PRO A 294 -2.61 -0.84 -1.70
CA PRO A 294 -3.61 -0.66 -2.73
C PRO A 294 -2.99 -0.09 -4.00
N VAL A 295 -3.37 -0.66 -5.15
CA VAL A 295 -3.07 -0.15 -6.49
C VAL A 295 -4.37 0.08 -7.24
N VAL A 296 -4.34 1.01 -8.19
CA VAL A 296 -5.45 1.25 -9.11
C VAL A 296 -5.16 0.48 -10.38
N ASP A 297 -6.06 -0.40 -10.78
CA ASP A 297 -5.94 -1.13 -12.05
C ASP A 297 -6.27 -0.24 -13.26
N GLY A 298 -6.09 -0.78 -14.47
CA GLY A 298 -6.34 -0.04 -15.71
C GLY A 298 -7.80 0.39 -15.91
N GLU A 299 -8.74 -0.14 -15.12
CA GLU A 299 -10.16 0.21 -15.14
C GLU A 299 -10.53 1.23 -14.04
N GLY A 300 -9.55 1.71 -13.27
CA GLY A 300 -9.77 2.66 -12.18
C GLY A 300 -10.26 2.01 -10.87
N LYS A 301 -10.28 0.68 -10.79
CA LYS A 301 -10.72 -0.05 -9.60
C LYS A 301 -9.52 -0.31 -8.68
N VAL A 302 -9.78 -0.20 -7.38
CA VAL A 302 -8.77 -0.41 -6.35
C VAL A 302 -8.66 -1.89 -6.05
N THR A 303 -7.43 -2.41 -6.10
CA THR A 303 -7.07 -3.80 -5.78
C THR A 303 -5.82 -3.84 -4.91
N ASN A 304 -5.47 -5.01 -4.37
CA ASN A 304 -4.19 -5.17 -3.70
C ASN A 304 -3.07 -5.26 -4.74
N ARG A 305 -1.88 -4.73 -4.42
CA ARG A 305 -0.69 -4.88 -5.29
C ARG A 305 -0.39 -6.34 -5.61
N LEU A 306 -0.59 -7.23 -4.64
CA LEU A 306 -0.56 -8.67 -4.84
C LEU A 306 -1.88 -9.10 -5.47
N VAL A 307 -1.88 -9.25 -6.80
CA VAL A 307 -3.08 -9.47 -7.62
C VAL A 307 -3.93 -10.66 -7.14
N ASN A 308 -3.28 -11.72 -6.68
CA ASN A 308 -3.96 -12.95 -6.26
C ASN A 308 -4.38 -12.95 -4.78
N LEU A 309 -4.06 -11.89 -4.01
CA LEU A 309 -4.52 -11.74 -2.65
C LEU A 309 -5.80 -10.88 -2.64
N PRO A 310 -6.99 -11.45 -2.44
CA PRO A 310 -8.23 -10.66 -2.48
C PRO A 310 -8.33 -9.68 -1.30
N PRO A 311 -9.04 -8.55 -1.46
CA PRO A 311 -9.37 -7.66 -0.35
C PRO A 311 -10.21 -8.37 0.71
N ALA A 312 -9.92 -8.14 1.98
CA ALA A 312 -10.72 -8.69 3.08
C ALA A 312 -11.96 -7.83 3.34
N ARG A 313 -13.09 -8.45 3.68
CA ARG A 313 -14.36 -7.75 3.92
C ARG A 313 -14.96 -8.13 5.26
N VAL A 314 -15.62 -7.16 5.88
CA VAL A 314 -16.43 -7.39 7.08
C VAL A 314 -17.68 -6.53 6.99
N THR A 315 -18.81 -7.09 7.40
CA THR A 315 -20.09 -6.40 7.43
C THR A 315 -20.60 -6.31 8.85
N ILE A 316 -21.10 -5.12 9.21
CA ILE A 316 -21.74 -4.87 10.50
C ILE A 316 -23.10 -4.22 10.29
N SER A 317 -23.93 -4.30 11.32
CA SER A 317 -25.25 -3.68 11.34
C SER A 317 -25.36 -2.64 12.45
N ARG A 318 -26.07 -1.55 12.17
CA ARG A 318 -26.47 -0.55 13.15
C ARG A 318 -27.99 -0.37 13.03
N PRO A 319 -28.80 -0.97 13.91
CA PRO A 319 -30.25 -0.74 13.89
C PRO A 319 -30.55 0.73 14.25
N GLY A 320 -31.62 1.24 13.65
CA GLY A 320 -32.22 2.50 14.05
C GLY A 320 -32.78 2.44 15.48
N ILE A 321 -32.80 3.58 16.16
CA ILE A 321 -33.41 3.66 17.48
C ILE A 321 -34.94 3.61 17.33
N GLU A 322 -35.59 2.74 18.10
CA GLU A 322 -37.04 2.74 18.24
C GLU A 322 -37.49 3.84 19.21
N LEU A 323 -38.01 4.93 18.65
CA LEU A 323 -38.47 6.07 19.46
C LEU A 323 -39.89 5.86 19.99
N THR A 324 -40.04 6.04 21.31
CA THR A 324 -41.32 6.16 22.01
C THR A 324 -41.33 7.43 22.88
N GLY A 325 -42.52 7.99 23.12
CA GLY A 325 -42.65 9.18 23.97
C GLY A 325 -42.13 8.95 25.40
N GLN A 326 -42.39 7.78 25.97
CA GLN A 326 -41.88 7.39 27.29
C GLN A 326 -40.35 7.30 27.31
N TYR A 327 -39.73 6.75 26.25
CA TYR A 327 -38.28 6.64 26.15
C TYR A 327 -37.60 8.02 26.21
N LEU A 328 -38.08 8.98 25.42
CA LEU A 328 -37.50 10.33 25.37
C LEU A 328 -37.72 11.10 26.68
N ARG A 329 -38.91 11.00 27.28
CA ARG A 329 -39.19 11.64 28.59
C ARG A 329 -38.32 11.06 29.71
N ASN A 330 -38.14 9.74 29.75
CA ASN A 330 -37.27 9.10 30.73
C ASN A 330 -35.82 9.57 30.59
N ARG A 331 -35.32 9.68 29.35
CA ARG A 331 -33.99 10.25 29.07
C ARG A 331 -33.88 11.69 29.53
N PHE A 332 -34.85 12.54 29.19
CA PHE A 332 -34.91 13.94 29.61
C PHE A 332 -34.85 14.07 31.14
N ASN A 333 -35.70 13.34 31.87
CA ASN A 333 -35.74 13.36 33.33
C ASN A 333 -34.44 12.88 33.97
N SER A 334 -33.69 12.02 33.28
CA SER A 334 -32.41 11.51 33.78
C SER A 334 -31.26 12.51 33.61
N ILE A 335 -31.44 13.60 32.86
CA ILE A 335 -30.37 14.59 32.66
C ILE A 335 -30.01 15.29 33.97
N SER A 336 -30.96 15.55 34.87
CA SER A 336 -30.68 16.23 36.13
C SER A 336 -29.99 15.35 37.18
N THR A 337 -30.19 14.04 37.13
CA THR A 337 -29.75 13.07 38.17
C THR A 337 -28.74 12.04 37.68
N GLY A 338 -28.57 11.91 36.37
CA GLY A 338 -27.73 10.90 35.74
C GLY A 338 -26.23 11.16 35.91
N GLN A 339 -25.45 10.08 35.82
CA GLN A 339 -23.99 10.18 35.78
C GLN A 339 -23.51 10.84 34.48
N ALA A 340 -22.31 11.42 34.49
CA ALA A 340 -21.74 12.12 33.33
C ALA A 340 -21.79 11.30 32.03
N GLY A 341 -21.45 10.00 32.07
CA GLY A 341 -21.53 9.13 30.89
C GLY A 341 -22.96 8.98 30.33
N GLN A 342 -23.97 8.88 31.20
CA GLN A 342 -25.38 8.81 30.78
C GLN A 342 -25.87 10.13 30.20
N LYS A 343 -25.46 11.25 30.79
CA LYS A 343 -25.72 12.59 30.26
C LYS A 343 -25.11 12.79 28.87
N ILE A 344 -23.86 12.36 28.67
CA ILE A 344 -23.17 12.43 27.36
C ILE A 344 -23.90 11.61 26.29
N ILE A 345 -24.27 10.37 26.59
CA ILE A 345 -25.05 9.54 25.65
C ILE A 345 -26.41 10.18 25.33
N THR A 346 -27.03 10.82 26.33
CA THR A 346 -28.32 11.51 26.17
C THR A 346 -28.17 12.77 25.32
N ALA A 347 -27.11 13.56 25.54
CA ALA A 347 -26.77 14.72 24.71
C ALA A 347 -26.58 14.32 23.25
N GLN A 348 -25.75 13.32 23.00
CA GLN A 348 -25.48 12.80 21.66
C GLN A 348 -26.78 12.38 20.96
N LEU A 349 -27.64 11.63 21.65
CA LEU A 349 -28.94 11.24 21.11
C LEU A 349 -29.83 12.42 20.78
N PHE A 350 -29.99 13.36 21.72
CA PHE A 350 -30.93 14.47 21.55
C PHE A 350 -30.47 15.43 20.45
N ILE A 351 -29.18 15.71 20.40
CA ILE A 351 -28.58 16.50 19.32
C ILE A 351 -28.69 15.76 17.98
N GLY A 352 -28.40 14.45 17.93
CA GLY A 352 -28.57 13.65 16.74
C GLY A 352 -30.00 13.66 16.21
N LEU A 353 -31.00 13.59 17.10
CA LEU A 353 -32.41 13.69 16.74
C LEU A 353 -32.79 15.09 16.22
N LEU A 354 -32.24 16.16 16.81
CA LEU A 354 -32.43 17.53 16.31
C LEU A 354 -31.82 17.70 14.91
N LYS A 355 -30.61 17.16 14.68
CA LYS A 355 -29.97 17.18 13.35
C LYS A 355 -30.79 16.40 12.33
N GLU A 356 -31.24 15.20 12.69
CA GLU A 356 -32.07 14.37 11.82
C GLU A 356 -33.36 15.09 11.42
N GLN A 357 -34.02 15.77 12.37
CA GLN A 357 -35.18 16.62 12.09
C GLN A 357 -34.85 17.76 11.12
N GLN A 358 -33.74 18.47 11.31
CA GLN A 358 -33.31 19.54 10.39
C GLN A 358 -32.98 19.01 8.98
N ILE A 359 -32.42 17.80 8.89
CA ILE A 359 -32.12 17.16 7.61
C ILE A 359 -33.40 16.71 6.88
N MET A 360 -34.38 16.21 7.62
CA MET A 360 -35.68 15.77 7.09
C MET A 360 -36.65 16.92 6.85
N ALA A 361 -36.41 18.09 7.46
CA ALA A 361 -37.22 19.28 7.25
C ALA A 361 -37.25 19.66 5.76
N ASN A 362 -38.46 19.80 5.21
CA ASN A 362 -38.72 20.15 3.81
C ASN A 362 -38.29 19.09 2.77
N ARG A 363 -38.19 17.82 3.15
CA ARG A 363 -37.90 16.70 2.24
C ARG A 363 -38.84 15.53 2.48
N THR A 364 -39.04 14.70 1.46
CA THR A 364 -39.65 13.38 1.65
C THR A 364 -38.74 12.55 2.56
N PRO A 365 -39.26 11.94 3.63
CA PRO A 365 -38.44 11.14 4.53
C PRO A 365 -37.70 10.02 3.77
N LEU A 366 -36.39 9.91 4.01
CA LEU A 366 -35.53 8.92 3.35
C LEU A 366 -35.81 7.48 3.81
N TYR A 367 -36.42 7.34 4.98
CA TYR A 367 -36.77 6.08 5.64
C TYR A 367 -37.95 6.32 6.59
N ARG A 368 -38.33 5.31 7.38
CA ARG A 368 -39.39 5.39 8.40
C ARG A 368 -38.99 6.33 9.55
N PHE A 369 -39.04 7.62 9.28
CA PHE A 369 -38.75 8.70 10.20
C PHE A 369 -39.94 8.95 11.13
N ARG A 370 -39.71 8.92 12.44
CA ARG A 370 -40.72 9.29 13.44
C ARG A 370 -40.51 10.74 13.84
N TYR A 371 -41.61 11.48 13.83
CA TYR A 371 -41.69 12.88 14.22
C TYR A 371 -42.97 13.12 15.03
N ALA A 372 -42.90 14.08 15.95
CA ALA A 372 -44.06 14.62 16.65
C ALA A 372 -43.77 16.07 17.03
N ASP A 373 -44.77 16.95 16.99
CA ASP A 373 -44.59 18.39 17.21
C ASP A 373 -44.03 18.73 18.60
N TRP A 374 -44.29 17.89 19.60
CA TRP A 374 -43.75 18.06 20.96
C TRP A 374 -42.27 17.68 21.07
N MET A 375 -41.69 16.97 20.10
CA MET A 375 -40.35 16.42 20.17
C MET A 375 -39.24 17.49 20.09
N PRO A 376 -39.19 18.38 19.08
CA PRO A 376 -38.16 19.43 19.05
C PRO A 376 -38.11 20.29 20.32
N PRO A 377 -39.25 20.82 20.85
CA PRO A 377 -39.23 21.59 22.09
C PRO A 377 -38.69 20.81 23.29
N LEU A 378 -38.97 19.50 23.40
CA LEU A 378 -38.42 18.66 24.47
C LEU A 378 -36.91 18.50 24.34
N LEU A 379 -36.41 18.24 23.13
CA LEU A 379 -34.98 18.04 22.88
C LEU A 379 -34.19 19.33 23.13
N GLU A 380 -34.70 20.48 22.67
CA GLU A 380 -34.10 21.80 22.95
C GLU A 380 -34.13 22.14 24.44
N SER A 381 -35.26 21.88 25.12
CA SER A 381 -35.38 22.07 26.57
C SER A 381 -34.32 21.29 27.34
N ALA A 382 -33.97 20.07 26.90
CA ALA A 382 -32.93 19.27 27.56
C ALA A 382 -31.53 19.92 27.49
N LEU A 383 -31.26 20.70 26.45
CA LEU A 383 -30.03 21.47 26.31
C LEU A 383 -30.10 22.74 27.16
N LEU A 384 -31.23 23.45 27.10
CA LEU A 384 -31.39 24.82 27.62
C LEU A 384 -31.83 24.93 29.07
N HIS A 385 -32.42 23.89 29.67
CA HIS A 385 -32.86 23.92 31.06
C HIS A 385 -31.68 24.19 32.02
N GLU A 386 -31.92 24.81 33.19
CA GLU A 386 -30.86 25.13 34.15
C GLU A 386 -30.12 23.88 34.66
N SER A 387 -30.82 22.77 34.81
CA SER A 387 -30.24 21.45 35.10
C SER A 387 -29.91 20.64 33.83
N GLY A 388 -29.95 21.29 32.67
CA GLY A 388 -29.79 20.72 31.34
C GLY A 388 -28.33 20.62 30.89
N LEU A 389 -28.12 20.10 29.69
CA LEU A 389 -26.80 19.67 29.21
C LEU A 389 -25.83 20.83 28.92
N LEU A 390 -26.34 22.01 28.56
CA LEU A 390 -25.52 23.20 28.29
C LEU A 390 -25.48 24.20 29.46
N ARG A 391 -26.53 24.27 30.29
CA ARG A 391 -26.64 25.31 31.33
C ARG A 391 -26.38 24.84 32.77
N HIS A 392 -26.12 23.55 33.00
CA HIS A 392 -25.84 23.07 34.35
C HIS A 392 -24.70 23.85 35.02
N PRO A 393 -24.93 24.48 36.19
CA PRO A 393 -23.93 25.33 36.86
C PRO A 393 -22.86 24.54 37.64
N GLY A 394 -22.81 23.22 37.47
CA GLY A 394 -21.98 22.35 38.29
C GLY A 394 -20.53 22.36 37.79
N ASN A 395 -19.57 22.69 38.66
CA ASN A 395 -18.15 22.75 38.29
C ASN A 395 -17.59 21.40 37.76
N GLY A 396 -18.21 20.27 38.10
CA GLY A 396 -17.85 18.94 37.60
C GLY A 396 -18.50 18.55 36.26
N GLU A 397 -19.41 19.36 35.72
CA GLU A 397 -20.20 19.04 34.52
C GLU A 397 -19.55 19.49 33.21
N TRP A 398 -18.36 20.10 33.28
CA TRP A 398 -17.67 20.62 32.10
C TRP A 398 -17.40 19.54 31.04
N VAL A 399 -17.21 18.27 31.45
CA VAL A 399 -17.02 17.14 30.53
C VAL A 399 -18.28 16.91 29.70
N VAL A 400 -19.45 16.89 30.34
CA VAL A 400 -20.74 16.74 29.67
C VAL A 400 -20.96 17.90 28.71
N LYS A 401 -20.70 19.13 29.15
CA LYS A 401 -20.82 20.34 28.33
C LYS A 401 -19.89 20.30 27.11
N ALA A 402 -18.62 19.92 27.26
CA ALA A 402 -17.67 19.82 26.16
C ALA A 402 -18.10 18.78 25.12
N HIS A 403 -18.57 17.61 25.57
CA HIS A 403 -19.11 16.58 24.67
C HIS A 403 -20.40 17.05 23.96
N THR A 404 -21.28 17.74 24.68
CA THR A 404 -22.52 18.29 24.13
C THR A 404 -22.20 19.30 23.02
N LEU A 405 -21.27 20.23 23.27
CA LEU A 405 -20.80 21.19 22.25
C LEU A 405 -20.17 20.49 21.04
N ALA A 406 -19.41 19.41 21.26
CA ALA A 406 -18.82 18.65 20.16
C ALA A 406 -19.89 17.94 19.30
N ASP A 407 -20.90 17.35 19.92
CA ASP A 407 -21.98 16.68 19.18
C ASP A 407 -22.86 17.68 18.42
N MET A 408 -22.92 18.96 18.86
CA MET A 408 -23.63 20.06 18.18
C MET A 408 -22.95 20.54 16.89
N ILE A 409 -21.74 20.12 16.56
CA ILE A 409 -21.08 20.51 15.29
C ILE A 409 -21.95 20.10 14.10
N GLY A 410 -22.33 21.06 13.25
CA GLY A 410 -23.20 20.84 12.09
C GLY A 410 -24.70 20.85 12.40
N LEU A 411 -25.10 21.09 13.65
CA LEU A 411 -26.47 21.43 14.01
C LEU A 411 -26.69 22.93 13.75
N LYS A 412 -27.72 23.29 12.97
CA LYS A 412 -28.09 24.70 12.81
C LYS A 412 -28.63 25.23 14.14
N LEU A 413 -28.00 26.24 14.69
CA LEU A 413 -28.39 26.79 15.98
C LEU A 413 -29.51 27.83 15.82
N ASN A 414 -30.58 27.69 16.60
CA ASN A 414 -31.56 28.76 16.75
C ASN A 414 -31.02 29.83 17.73
N GLN A 415 -31.76 30.92 17.92
CA GLN A 415 -31.32 32.04 18.75
C GLN A 415 -31.04 31.62 20.20
N ASP A 416 -31.89 30.78 20.80
CA ASP A 416 -31.76 30.36 22.19
C ASP A 416 -30.56 29.43 22.41
N LEU A 417 -30.35 28.47 21.49
CA LEU A 417 -29.17 27.60 21.52
C LEU A 417 -27.89 28.39 21.28
N THR A 418 -27.91 29.38 20.38
CA THR A 418 -26.75 30.26 20.14
C THR A 418 -26.39 31.03 21.41
N ALA A 419 -27.38 31.59 22.11
CA ALA A 419 -27.16 32.29 23.37
C ALA A 419 -26.58 31.36 24.46
N ALA A 420 -27.15 30.16 24.64
CA ALA A 420 -26.66 29.20 25.61
C ALA A 420 -25.23 28.70 25.31
N VAL A 421 -24.87 28.55 24.03
CA VAL A 421 -23.50 28.23 23.61
C VAL A 421 -22.57 29.41 23.91
N ALA A 422 -22.97 30.64 23.60
CA ALA A 422 -22.16 31.84 23.81
C ALA A 422 -21.84 32.11 25.29
N GLU A 423 -22.75 31.79 26.22
CA GLU A 423 -22.50 31.83 27.66
C GLU A 423 -21.26 31.00 28.08
N SER A 424 -20.92 29.97 27.29
CA SER A 424 -19.80 29.07 27.58
C SER A 424 -18.43 29.61 27.15
N ILE A 425 -18.36 30.77 26.47
CA ILE A 425 -17.10 31.44 26.11
C ILE A 425 -16.27 31.77 27.35
N ASN A 426 -16.91 32.12 28.46
CA ASN A 426 -16.24 32.49 29.72
C ASN A 426 -16.17 31.33 30.72
N ASN A 427 -16.39 30.08 30.29
CA ASN A 427 -16.37 28.93 31.19
C ASN A 427 -14.97 28.73 31.81
N VAL A 428 -14.90 28.36 33.09
CA VAL A 428 -13.61 28.13 33.78
C VAL A 428 -12.80 27.00 33.11
N ALA A 429 -13.48 25.96 32.62
CA ALA A 429 -12.84 24.84 31.95
C ALA A 429 -12.47 25.18 30.50
N TRP A 430 -11.17 25.16 30.20
CA TRP A 430 -10.66 25.47 28.86
C TRP A 430 -11.22 24.58 27.73
N PRO A 431 -11.53 23.27 27.92
CA PRO A 431 -12.07 22.46 26.82
C PRO A 431 -13.45 22.93 26.38
N VAL A 432 -14.25 23.43 27.31
CA VAL A 432 -15.56 24.01 27.01
C VAL A 432 -15.37 25.27 26.17
N ARG A 433 -14.51 26.21 26.60
CA ARG A 433 -14.22 27.44 25.83
C ARG A 433 -13.73 27.13 24.43
N MET A 434 -12.79 26.19 24.29
CA MET A 434 -12.26 25.75 23.00
C MET A 434 -13.38 25.23 22.07
N MET A 435 -14.23 24.34 22.57
CA MET A 435 -15.33 23.78 21.78
C MET A 435 -16.38 24.82 21.43
N THR A 436 -16.64 25.78 22.33
CA THR A 436 -17.53 26.91 22.05
C THR A 436 -16.99 27.79 20.92
N LEU A 437 -15.70 28.15 20.94
CA LEU A 437 -15.08 28.92 19.86
C LEU A 437 -15.16 28.17 18.53
N TYR A 438 -14.86 26.86 18.55
CA TYR A 438 -14.92 26.02 17.35
C TYR A 438 -16.34 25.94 16.78
N LEU A 439 -17.36 25.74 17.62
CA LEU A 439 -18.75 25.65 17.16
C LEU A 439 -19.25 26.99 16.60
N LEU A 440 -19.05 28.09 17.33
CA LEU A 440 -19.55 29.41 16.92
C LEU A 440 -18.82 29.97 15.70
N SER A 441 -17.52 29.67 15.51
CA SER A 441 -16.79 30.10 14.32
C SER A 441 -17.35 29.47 13.04
N HIS A 442 -17.85 28.23 13.12
CA HIS A 442 -18.45 27.53 11.98
C HIS A 442 -19.87 28.02 11.65
N GLU A 443 -20.64 28.44 12.65
CA GLU A 443 -22.03 28.92 12.46
C GLU A 443 -22.10 30.41 12.07
N SER A 444 -21.26 31.26 12.67
CA SER A 444 -21.35 32.73 12.52
C SER A 444 -20.40 33.32 11.48
N GLY A 445 -19.50 32.51 10.91
CA GLY A 445 -18.54 32.94 9.89
C GLY A 445 -17.68 34.13 10.32
N SER A 446 -17.45 35.08 9.41
CA SER A 446 -16.58 36.24 9.64
C SER A 446 -17.05 37.20 10.75
N GLN A 447 -18.33 37.15 11.13
CA GLN A 447 -18.88 37.97 12.21
C GLN A 447 -18.32 37.59 13.59
N PHE A 448 -17.73 36.40 13.72
CA PHE A 448 -17.14 35.90 14.96
C PHE A 448 -15.64 36.25 15.12
N ASN A 449 -15.02 36.90 14.12
CA ASN A 449 -13.58 37.15 14.11
C ASN A 449 -13.08 37.98 15.29
N SER A 450 -13.85 38.96 15.76
CA SER A 450 -13.48 39.79 16.91
C SER A 450 -13.35 38.99 18.21
N VAL A 451 -14.19 37.96 18.38
CA VAL A 451 -14.12 37.05 19.53
C VAL A 451 -12.91 36.13 19.40
N LEU A 452 -12.60 35.65 18.20
CA LEU A 452 -11.39 34.87 17.94
C LEU A 452 -10.11 35.68 18.18
N ASP A 453 -10.07 36.96 17.76
CA ASP A 453 -8.94 37.86 17.99
C ASP A 453 -8.68 38.07 19.48
N TRP A 454 -9.75 38.34 20.23
CA TRP A 454 -9.66 38.48 21.67
C TRP A 454 -9.17 37.18 22.32
N ALA A 455 -9.75 36.03 21.95
CA ALA A 455 -9.37 34.73 22.53
C ALA A 455 -7.92 34.36 22.20
N ALA A 456 -7.43 34.65 20.98
CA ALA A 456 -6.06 34.38 20.55
C ALA A 456 -4.99 35.18 21.33
N GLN A 457 -5.37 36.32 21.89
CA GLN A 457 -4.49 37.21 22.65
C GLN A 457 -4.64 37.06 24.17
N GLN A 458 -5.88 36.92 24.65
CA GLN A 458 -6.23 37.15 26.06
C GLN A 458 -6.69 35.88 26.81
N ASP A 459 -7.04 34.77 26.15
CA ASP A 459 -7.48 33.56 26.87
C ASP A 459 -6.34 33.03 27.74
N ALA A 460 -6.65 32.57 28.96
CA ALA A 460 -5.65 32.04 29.89
C ALA A 460 -4.97 30.75 29.39
N SER A 461 -5.65 29.93 28.59
CA SER A 461 -5.14 28.65 28.08
C SER A 461 -4.44 28.80 26.73
N GLN A 462 -3.19 28.33 26.65
CA GLN A 462 -2.44 28.30 25.40
C GLN A 462 -3.17 27.51 24.31
N ALA A 463 -3.79 26.38 24.65
CA ALA A 463 -4.51 25.56 23.69
C ALA A 463 -5.71 26.29 23.07
N VAL A 464 -6.42 27.10 23.86
CA VAL A 464 -7.55 27.92 23.36
C VAL A 464 -7.03 29.04 22.45
N ARG A 465 -5.92 29.69 22.83
CA ARG A 465 -5.26 30.70 21.98
C ARG A 465 -4.84 30.13 20.63
N ASP A 466 -4.23 28.95 20.63
CA ASP A 466 -3.77 28.30 19.40
C ASP A 466 -4.93 27.84 18.50
N MET A 467 -6.01 27.33 19.09
CA MET A 467 -7.24 27.02 18.35
C MET A 467 -7.84 28.28 17.72
N ALA A 468 -7.94 29.38 18.46
CA ALA A 468 -8.48 30.63 17.94
C ALA A 468 -7.68 31.13 16.73
N ARG A 469 -6.34 31.07 16.79
CA ARG A 469 -5.45 31.40 15.66
C ARG A 469 -5.65 30.46 14.48
N ALA A 470 -5.76 29.15 14.72
CA ALA A 470 -5.98 28.17 13.67
C ALA A 470 -7.31 28.40 12.92
N LEU A 471 -8.37 28.78 13.64
CA LEU A 471 -9.69 29.07 13.06
C LEU A 471 -9.73 30.38 12.25
N GLN A 472 -8.78 31.29 12.46
CA GLN A 472 -8.62 32.51 11.66
C GLN A 472 -7.92 32.24 10.31
N MET A 473 -7.21 31.11 10.18
CA MET A 473 -6.54 30.78 8.93
C MET A 473 -7.58 30.36 7.89
N PRO A 474 -7.52 30.88 6.65
CA PRO A 474 -8.41 30.42 5.59
C PRO A 474 -8.18 28.92 5.36
N VAL A 475 -9.26 28.13 5.41
CA VAL A 475 -9.21 26.70 5.13
C VAL A 475 -8.66 26.51 3.72
N PRO A 476 -7.51 25.84 3.52
CA PRO A 476 -7.02 25.56 2.18
C PRO A 476 -8.07 24.73 1.43
N PRO A 477 -8.29 24.96 0.12
CA PRO A 477 -9.21 24.14 -0.65
C PRO A 477 -8.80 22.66 -0.52
N ALA A 478 -9.75 21.80 -0.19
CA ALA A 478 -9.53 20.37 -0.07
C ALA A 478 -9.00 19.84 -1.42
N LYS A 479 -7.82 19.23 -1.42
CA LYS A 479 -7.25 18.55 -2.60
C LYS A 479 -7.90 17.19 -2.81
#